data_AF-A0A2P8DYH4-F1
#
_entry.id   AF-A0A2P8DYH4-F1
#
_cell.length_a   1.000
_cell.length_b   1.000
_cell.length_c   1.000
_cell.angle_alpha   90.00
_cell.angle_beta   90.00
_cell.angle_gamma   90.00
#
_symmetry.space_group_name_H-M   'P 1'
#
loop_
_entity.id
_entity.type
_entity.pdbx_description
1 polymer ?
#
loop_
_entity_poly.entity_id
_entity_poly.type
_entity_poly.pdbx_seq_one_letter_code
_entity_poly.pdbx_strand_id
1 'polypeptide(L)'
;MKNKIPYLQEWLDLASSGKFERAQELYFEKLFEAVINNFCNEYSNTLPSGGTLFSVLGFSPEPIILTAKAIQPETHIIFTTNNQKVDNRYLENFLDSNYEIIYLNDESFESMYKAMKEQLVLNPDPQITVDITGGKKSMVASASIFGKDYGCRIVYVDFSDYIKDLRKPMPGSEILNVVYNPFKNQPEIFLK
;
A
#
# COMPACT_ATOMS: atom_id res chain seq x y z
N MET A 1 -20.78 10.16 0.97
CA MET A 1 -20.55 11.11 -0.14
C MET A 1 -19.05 11.34 -0.21
N LYS A 2 -18.40 11.21 -1.38
CA LYS A 2 -16.98 11.54 -1.51
C LYS A 2 -16.79 13.03 -1.26
N ASN A 3 -15.88 13.39 -0.36
CA ASN A 3 -15.53 14.79 -0.14
C ASN A 3 -14.83 15.32 -1.39
N LYS A 4 -15.07 16.59 -1.71
CA LYS A 4 -14.38 17.26 -2.81
C LYS A 4 -12.88 17.31 -2.50
N ILE A 5 -12.05 16.87 -3.44
CA ILE A 5 -10.59 16.96 -3.31
C ILE A 5 -10.19 18.43 -3.52
N PRO A 6 -9.61 19.10 -2.51
CA PRO A 6 -9.22 20.50 -2.61
C PRO A 6 -8.01 20.62 -3.55
N TYR A 7 -7.83 21.77 -4.21
CA TYR A 7 -6.69 22.04 -5.09
C TYR A 7 -6.51 21.08 -6.29
N LEU A 8 -7.49 20.21 -6.58
CA LEU A 8 -7.39 19.24 -7.69
C LEU A 8 -7.13 19.92 -9.04
N GLN A 9 -7.83 21.02 -9.34
CA GLN A 9 -7.63 21.75 -10.60
C GLN A 9 -6.22 22.36 -10.68
N GLU A 10 -5.74 22.98 -9.60
CA GLU A 10 -4.40 23.55 -9.55
C GLU A 10 -3.32 22.47 -9.75
N TRP A 11 -3.51 21.30 -9.13
CA TRP A 11 -2.65 20.15 -9.33
C TRP A 11 -2.64 19.68 -10.80
N LEU A 12 -3.81 19.59 -11.44
CA LEU A 12 -3.93 19.23 -12.86
C LEU A 12 -3.21 20.24 -13.75
N ASP A 13 -3.35 21.53 -13.48
CA ASP A 13 -2.72 22.60 -14.26
C ASP A 13 -1.19 22.59 -14.10
N LEU A 14 -0.68 22.38 -12.88
CA LEU A 14 0.76 22.24 -12.62
C LEU A 14 1.35 21.00 -13.28
N ALA A 15 0.67 19.86 -13.17
CA ALA A 15 1.13 18.61 -13.77
C ALA A 15 1.13 18.69 -15.30
N SER A 16 0.09 19.28 -15.90
CA SER A 16 -0.04 19.43 -17.35
C SER A 16 0.91 20.47 -17.95
N SER A 17 1.32 21.47 -17.15
CA SER A 17 2.33 22.46 -17.55
C SER A 17 3.79 22.01 -17.34
N GLY A 18 4.01 20.74 -16.98
CA GLY A 18 5.35 20.16 -16.79
C GLY A 18 6.04 20.53 -15.47
N LYS A 19 5.33 21.18 -14.54
CA LYS A 19 5.86 21.56 -13.22
C LYS A 19 5.72 20.39 -12.23
N PHE A 20 6.31 19.25 -12.56
CA PHE A 20 6.06 17.98 -11.87
C PHE A 20 6.46 17.97 -10.39
N GLU A 21 7.61 18.57 -10.03
CA GLU A 21 8.06 18.66 -8.64
C GLU A 21 7.06 19.45 -7.80
N ARG A 22 6.64 20.63 -8.29
CA ARG A 22 5.64 21.46 -7.61
C ARG A 22 4.27 20.77 -7.53
N ALA A 23 3.88 20.04 -8.57
CA ALA A 23 2.65 19.25 -8.56
C ALA A 23 2.74 18.12 -7.53
N GLN A 24 3.90 17.48 -7.35
CA GLN A 24 4.11 16.44 -6.34
C GLN A 24 4.05 17.03 -4.93
N GLU A 25 4.72 18.16 -4.68
CA GLU A 25 4.62 18.88 -3.40
C GLU A 25 3.16 19.24 -3.07
N LEU A 26 2.46 19.88 -4.02
CA LEU A 26 1.06 20.25 -3.83
C LEU A 26 0.19 19.03 -3.55
N TYR A 27 0.43 17.91 -4.23
CA TYR A 27 -0.30 16.66 -4.02
C TYR A 27 -0.21 16.22 -2.56
N PHE A 28 1.01 16.03 -2.05
CA PHE A 28 1.20 15.55 -0.69
C PHE A 28 0.83 16.61 0.36
N GLU A 29 1.07 17.90 0.12
CA GLU A 29 0.76 18.94 1.11
C GLU A 29 -0.72 19.27 1.24
N LYS A 30 -1.50 19.14 0.14
CA LYS A 30 -2.85 19.70 0.06
C LYS A 30 -3.93 18.73 -0.40
N LEU A 31 -3.62 17.76 -1.25
CA LEU A 31 -4.62 16.86 -1.85
C LEU A 31 -4.70 15.53 -1.11
N PHE A 32 -3.56 14.94 -0.77
CA PHE A 32 -3.49 13.53 -0.42
C PHE A 32 -4.24 13.18 0.85
N GLU A 33 -4.29 14.10 1.82
CA GLU A 33 -5.11 13.95 3.02
C GLU A 33 -6.60 13.78 2.68
N ALA A 34 -7.13 14.53 1.70
CA ALA A 34 -8.51 14.36 1.26
C ALA A 34 -8.72 13.03 0.50
N VAL A 35 -7.71 12.56 -0.23
CA VAL A 35 -7.72 11.25 -0.89
C VAL A 35 -7.77 10.15 0.16
N ILE A 36 -6.89 10.17 1.17
CA ILE A 36 -6.88 9.24 2.30
C ILE A 36 -8.24 9.20 2.99
N ASN A 37 -8.79 10.37 3.35
CA ASN A 37 -10.09 10.44 4.02
C ASN A 37 -11.22 9.84 3.17
N ASN A 38 -11.25 10.11 1.87
CA ASN A 38 -12.23 9.51 0.97
C ASN A 38 -12.06 7.99 0.87
N PHE A 39 -10.83 7.53 0.73
CA PHE A 39 -10.49 6.12 0.61
C PHE A 39 -10.87 5.34 1.88
N CYS A 40 -10.50 5.84 3.07
CA CYS A 40 -10.88 5.23 4.34
C CYS A 40 -12.39 5.22 4.54
N ASN A 41 -13.10 6.30 4.20
CA ASN A 41 -14.56 6.34 4.30
C ASN A 41 -15.23 5.30 3.39
N GLU A 42 -14.70 5.11 2.18
CA GLU A 42 -15.23 4.13 1.22
C GLU A 42 -14.93 2.69 1.63
N TYR A 43 -13.71 2.42 2.12
CA TYR A 43 -13.23 1.06 2.34
C TYR A 43 -13.15 0.62 3.81
N SER A 44 -13.60 1.44 4.77
CA SER A 44 -13.60 1.15 6.22
C SER A 44 -14.17 -0.21 6.63
N ASN A 45 -15.11 -0.77 5.87
CA ASN A 45 -15.73 -2.07 6.15
C ASN A 45 -15.25 -3.22 5.24
N THR A 46 -14.25 -2.97 4.39
CA THR A 46 -13.75 -3.96 3.42
C THR A 46 -12.84 -4.99 4.09
N LEU A 47 -12.07 -4.54 5.08
CA LEU A 47 -11.12 -5.33 5.85
C LEU A 47 -11.31 -5.03 7.34
N PRO A 48 -11.03 -6.00 8.23
CA PRO A 48 -10.95 -5.69 9.65
C PRO A 48 -9.80 -4.72 9.92
N SER A 49 -10.00 -3.80 10.87
CA SER A 49 -8.94 -2.94 11.35
C SER A 49 -7.98 -3.69 12.29
N GLY A 50 -6.75 -3.20 12.40
CA GLY A 50 -5.69 -3.80 13.23
C GLY A 50 -4.93 -4.93 12.53
N GLY A 51 -4.29 -5.76 13.34
CA GLY A 51 -3.38 -6.83 12.93
C GLY A 51 -2.04 -6.30 12.40
N THR A 52 -1.39 -7.16 11.61
CA THR A 52 -0.12 -6.84 10.96
C THR A 52 -0.32 -6.59 9.47
N LEU A 53 0.23 -5.48 8.98
CA LEU A 53 0.30 -5.15 7.56
C LEU A 53 1.71 -5.39 7.03
N PHE A 54 1.83 -6.25 6.02
CA PHE A 54 3.04 -6.42 5.22
C PHE A 54 2.86 -5.73 3.87
N SER A 55 3.59 -4.65 3.61
CA SER A 55 3.48 -3.90 2.35
C SER A 55 4.72 -4.06 1.48
N VAL A 56 4.52 -4.33 0.19
CA VAL A 56 5.59 -4.28 -0.80
C VAL A 56 5.67 -2.86 -1.37
N LEU A 57 6.80 -2.17 -1.14
CA LEU A 57 7.00 -0.78 -1.57
C LEU A 57 7.82 -0.72 -2.87
N GLY A 58 7.24 -0.08 -3.88
CA GLY A 58 7.90 0.32 -5.13
C GLY A 58 8.34 1.78 -5.09
N PHE A 59 8.16 2.49 -6.20
CA PHE A 59 8.53 3.91 -6.29
C PHE A 59 7.51 4.87 -5.65
N SER A 60 6.25 4.47 -5.62
CA SER A 60 5.13 5.29 -5.15
C SER A 60 4.71 4.84 -3.75
N PRO A 61 4.81 5.70 -2.72
CA PRO A 61 4.37 5.38 -1.36
C PRO A 61 2.86 5.49 -1.17
N GLU A 62 2.15 6.21 -2.06
CA GLU A 62 0.72 6.51 -1.92
C GLU A 62 -0.13 5.26 -1.66
N PRO A 63 0.01 4.16 -2.41
CA PRO A 63 -0.88 3.02 -2.25
C PRO A 63 -0.73 2.32 -0.89
N ILE A 64 0.51 2.17 -0.42
CA ILE A 64 0.75 1.52 0.87
C ILE A 64 0.31 2.40 2.05
N ILE A 65 0.38 3.73 1.88
CA ILE A 65 -0.17 4.69 2.84
C ILE A 65 -1.69 4.56 2.90
N LEU A 66 -2.36 4.47 1.74
CA LEU A 66 -3.81 4.29 1.67
C LEU A 66 -4.25 3.00 2.36
N THR A 67 -3.57 1.89 2.08
CA THR A 67 -3.86 0.61 2.75
C THR A 67 -3.64 0.69 4.25
N ALA A 68 -2.51 1.25 4.70
CA ALA A 68 -2.20 1.39 6.12
C ALA A 68 -3.22 2.27 6.84
N LYS A 69 -3.67 3.38 6.23
CA LYS A 69 -4.71 4.25 6.82
C LYS A 69 -6.09 3.62 6.84
N ALA A 70 -6.41 2.75 5.88
CA ALA A 70 -7.67 2.02 5.86
C ALA A 70 -7.72 0.90 6.91
N ILE A 71 -6.60 0.16 7.08
CA ILE A 71 -6.52 -0.99 7.98
C ILE A 71 -6.17 -0.55 9.41
N GLN A 72 -5.42 0.53 9.60
CA GLN A 72 -4.91 0.96 10.90
C GLN A 72 -4.20 -0.20 11.66
N PRO A 73 -3.16 -0.81 11.05
CA PRO A 73 -2.50 -1.98 11.64
C PRO A 73 -1.78 -1.60 12.94
N GLU A 74 -1.65 -2.54 13.87
CA GLU A 74 -0.78 -2.33 15.05
C GLU A 74 0.70 -2.46 14.68
N THR A 75 1.01 -3.28 13.68
CA THR A 75 2.37 -3.48 13.16
C THR A 75 2.40 -3.32 11.64
N HIS A 76 3.24 -2.43 11.12
CA HIS A 76 3.41 -2.25 9.67
C HIS A 76 4.85 -2.55 9.24
N ILE A 77 5.04 -3.60 8.45
CA ILE A 77 6.35 -3.96 7.89
C ILE A 77 6.34 -3.68 6.39
N ILE A 78 7.31 -2.88 5.94
CA ILE A 78 7.44 -2.45 4.55
C ILE A 78 8.67 -3.11 3.94
N PHE A 79 8.49 -3.87 2.86
CA PHE A 79 9.57 -4.55 2.15
C PHE A 79 9.91 -3.79 0.86
N THR A 80 11.19 -3.48 0.65
CA THR A 80 11.61 -2.75 -0.55
C THR A 80 13.03 -3.10 -0.99
N THR A 81 13.31 -2.98 -2.28
CA THR A 81 14.67 -2.95 -2.84
C THR A 81 15.16 -1.54 -3.12
N ASN A 82 14.38 -0.52 -2.78
CA ASN A 82 14.82 0.86 -2.86
C ASN A 82 16.04 1.09 -1.96
N ASN A 83 16.92 1.99 -2.36
CA ASN A 83 18.09 2.32 -1.56
C ASN A 83 17.66 2.99 -0.24
N GLN A 84 18.33 2.69 0.87
CA GLN A 84 18.12 3.36 2.18
C GLN A 84 18.24 4.89 2.10
N LYS A 85 18.93 5.41 1.08
CA LYS A 85 19.07 6.85 0.82
C LYS A 85 17.86 7.48 0.12
N VAL A 86 16.86 6.69 -0.29
CA VAL A 86 15.62 7.22 -0.86
C VAL A 86 14.87 7.98 0.23
N ASP A 87 14.46 9.19 -0.09
CA ASP A 87 13.72 10.07 0.81
C ASP A 87 12.35 9.45 1.17
N ASN A 88 12.22 8.99 2.41
CA ASN A 88 11.02 8.40 2.96
C ASN A 88 10.09 9.44 3.62
N ARG A 89 10.33 10.75 3.43
CA ARG A 89 9.55 11.81 4.08
C ARG A 89 8.04 11.65 3.95
N TYR A 90 7.55 11.12 2.84
CA TYR A 90 6.11 10.93 2.64
C TYR A 90 5.57 9.77 3.49
N LEU A 91 6.35 8.72 3.70
CA LEU A 91 5.97 7.67 4.65
C LEU A 91 5.96 8.25 6.07
N GLU A 92 7.01 8.98 6.46
CA GLU A 92 7.11 9.60 7.80
C GLU A 92 6.00 10.63 8.07
N ASN A 93 5.58 11.38 7.05
CA ASN A 93 4.54 12.40 7.18
C ASN A 93 3.14 11.82 7.33
N PHE A 94 2.88 10.65 6.71
CA PHE A 94 1.54 10.09 6.64
C PHE A 94 1.37 8.85 7.52
N LEU A 95 2.38 8.01 7.65
CA LEU A 95 2.33 6.87 8.56
C LEU A 95 2.74 7.33 9.96
N ASP A 96 2.01 6.85 10.96
CA ASP A 96 2.45 7.01 12.34
C ASP A 96 3.77 6.24 12.54
N SER A 97 4.56 6.56 13.57
CA SER A 97 5.92 6.02 13.77
C SER A 97 6.02 4.50 14.04
N ASN A 98 4.95 3.75 13.82
CA ASN A 98 4.83 2.31 14.06
C ASN A 98 5.00 1.50 12.76
N TYR A 99 5.99 1.85 11.94
CA TYR A 99 6.38 1.02 10.79
C TYR A 99 7.88 0.71 10.79
N GLU A 100 8.23 -0.45 10.23
CA GLU A 100 9.61 -0.88 10.00
C GLU A 100 9.84 -1.09 8.50
N ILE A 101 10.98 -0.62 7.97
CA ILE A 101 11.37 -0.86 6.59
C ILE A 101 12.45 -1.95 6.52
N ILE A 102 12.14 -3.02 5.81
CA ILE A 102 13.05 -4.12 5.49
C ILE A 102 13.61 -3.91 4.09
N TYR A 103 14.90 -3.60 4.03
CA TYR A 103 15.65 -3.42 2.80
C TYR A 103 16.17 -4.77 2.30
N LEU A 104 15.70 -5.18 1.13
CA LEU A 104 16.06 -6.44 0.49
C LEU A 104 17.28 -6.25 -0.40
N ASN A 105 18.17 -7.24 -0.42
CA ASN A 105 19.38 -7.21 -1.24
C ASN A 105 19.08 -7.39 -2.73
N ASP A 106 18.03 -8.15 -3.05
CA ASP A 106 17.56 -8.42 -4.40
C ASP A 106 16.06 -8.77 -4.40
N GLU A 107 15.51 -8.96 -5.60
CA GLU A 107 14.08 -9.16 -5.88
C GLU A 107 13.74 -10.62 -6.14
N SER A 108 14.62 -11.55 -5.73
CA SER A 108 14.40 -12.99 -5.85
C SER A 108 13.27 -13.45 -4.93
N PHE A 109 12.70 -14.60 -5.29
CA PHE A 109 11.71 -15.26 -4.45
C PHE A 109 12.30 -15.60 -3.09
N GLU A 110 13.52 -16.13 -3.05
CA GLU A 110 14.22 -16.52 -1.84
C GLU A 110 14.43 -15.34 -0.89
N SER A 111 14.90 -14.20 -1.40
CA SER A 111 15.12 -12.97 -0.63
C SER A 111 13.81 -12.48 -0.01
N MET A 112 12.77 -12.29 -0.82
CA MET A 112 11.48 -11.79 -0.36
C MET A 112 10.81 -12.77 0.62
N TYR A 113 10.71 -14.04 0.25
CA TYR A 113 9.99 -15.05 1.01
C TYR A 113 10.69 -15.35 2.35
N LYS A 114 12.03 -15.34 2.39
CA LYS A 114 12.80 -15.45 3.65
C LYS A 114 12.54 -14.26 4.57
N ALA A 115 12.63 -13.03 4.04
CA ALA A 115 12.40 -11.83 4.84
C ALA A 115 10.99 -11.78 5.43
N MET A 116 9.96 -12.13 4.64
CA MET A 116 8.59 -12.18 5.15
C MET A 116 8.39 -13.26 6.23
N LYS A 117 9.04 -14.43 6.11
CA LYS A 117 9.03 -15.45 7.16
C LYS A 117 9.70 -15.00 8.44
N GLU A 118 10.86 -14.35 8.33
CA GLU A 118 11.56 -13.80 9.48
C GLU A 118 10.66 -12.81 10.22
N GLN A 119 10.00 -11.91 9.47
CA GLN A 119 9.10 -10.92 10.04
C GLN A 119 7.82 -11.53 10.61
N LEU A 120 7.31 -12.62 10.03
CA LEU A 120 6.21 -13.39 10.63
C LEU A 120 6.61 -14.00 11.99
N VAL A 121 7.85 -14.50 12.11
CA VAL A 121 8.35 -15.08 13.36
C VAL A 121 8.59 -14.00 14.42
N LEU A 122 9.09 -12.83 14.02
CA LEU A 122 9.34 -11.69 14.91
C LEU A 122 8.05 -10.98 15.34
N ASN A 123 7.06 -10.92 14.46
CA ASN A 123 5.78 -10.24 14.67
C ASN A 123 4.61 -11.22 14.44
N PRO A 124 4.47 -12.26 15.28
CA PRO A 124 3.44 -13.28 15.09
C PRO A 124 2.05 -12.69 15.33
N ASP A 125 1.20 -12.70 14.29
CA ASP A 125 -0.16 -12.19 14.36
C ASP A 125 -1.12 -13.12 13.58
N PRO A 126 -2.32 -13.43 14.09
CA PRO A 126 -3.30 -14.26 13.39
C PRO A 126 -4.04 -13.51 12.26
N GLN A 127 -3.90 -12.18 12.18
CA GLN A 127 -4.56 -11.27 11.25
C GLN A 127 -3.53 -10.51 10.43
N ILE A 128 -2.90 -11.21 9.50
CA ILE A 128 -1.94 -10.60 8.58
C ILE A 128 -2.63 -10.23 7.27
N THR A 129 -2.39 -9.00 6.82
CA THR A 129 -2.74 -8.54 5.47
C THR A 129 -1.46 -8.22 4.70
N VAL A 130 -1.37 -8.72 3.47
CA VAL A 130 -0.26 -8.48 2.55
C VAL A 130 -0.73 -7.53 1.44
N ASP A 131 -0.17 -6.32 1.41
CA ASP A 131 -0.37 -5.35 0.34
C ASP A 131 0.69 -5.55 -0.74
N ILE A 132 0.21 -5.99 -1.91
CA ILE A 132 1.04 -6.33 -3.07
C ILE A 132 1.03 -5.23 -4.15
N THR A 133 0.64 -4.00 -3.81
CA THR A 133 0.46 -2.92 -4.79
C THR A 133 1.77 -2.45 -5.39
N GLY A 134 2.82 -2.34 -4.57
CA GLY A 134 4.12 -1.85 -4.99
C GLY A 134 5.13 -2.96 -5.28
N GLY A 135 6.33 -2.54 -5.65
CA GLY A 135 7.46 -3.41 -5.94
C GLY A 135 7.47 -3.97 -7.37
N LYS A 136 8.51 -4.73 -7.70
CA LYS A 136 8.61 -5.42 -8.99
C LYS A 136 7.71 -6.65 -9.01
N LYS A 137 7.35 -7.11 -10.22
CA LYS A 137 6.44 -8.26 -10.41
C LYS A 137 6.89 -9.53 -9.69
N SER A 138 8.20 -9.78 -9.58
CA SER A 138 8.74 -10.91 -8.84
C SER A 138 8.48 -10.79 -7.33
N MET A 139 8.61 -9.60 -6.76
CA MET A 139 8.31 -9.33 -5.36
C MET A 139 6.81 -9.50 -5.08
N VAL A 140 5.97 -8.93 -5.94
CA VAL A 140 4.50 -9.07 -5.90
C VAL A 140 4.10 -10.55 -5.92
N ALA A 141 4.67 -11.33 -6.84
CA ALA A 141 4.39 -12.77 -6.93
C ALA A 141 4.84 -13.52 -5.66
N SER A 142 6.04 -13.23 -5.16
CA SER A 142 6.58 -13.86 -3.95
C SER A 142 5.76 -13.54 -2.70
N ALA A 143 5.35 -12.29 -2.55
CA ALA A 143 4.49 -11.83 -1.47
C ALA A 143 3.09 -12.45 -1.55
N SER A 144 2.55 -12.63 -2.76
CA SER A 144 1.27 -13.30 -2.96
C SER A 144 1.32 -14.79 -2.59
N ILE A 145 2.40 -15.48 -2.98
CA ILE A 145 2.63 -16.89 -2.61
C ILE A 145 2.76 -17.01 -1.09
N PHE A 146 3.55 -16.12 -0.46
CA PHE A 146 3.65 -16.05 0.99
C PHE A 146 2.29 -15.85 1.65
N GLY A 147 1.53 -14.85 1.20
CA GLY A 147 0.22 -14.55 1.77
C GLY A 147 -0.73 -15.76 1.68
N LYS A 148 -0.72 -16.48 0.57
CA LYS A 148 -1.51 -17.71 0.42
C LYS A 148 -1.01 -18.85 1.30
N ASP A 149 0.31 -19.09 1.37
CA ASP A 149 0.87 -20.20 2.14
C ASP A 149 0.71 -20.05 3.65
N TYR A 150 0.67 -18.81 4.14
CA TYR A 150 0.52 -18.47 5.55
C TYR A 150 -0.89 -17.99 5.92
N GLY A 151 -1.87 -18.16 5.04
CA GLY A 151 -3.26 -17.82 5.34
C GLY A 151 -3.47 -16.34 5.66
N CYS A 152 -2.74 -15.45 4.99
CA CYS A 152 -2.90 -14.00 5.09
C CYS A 152 -3.96 -13.51 4.10
N ARG A 153 -4.59 -12.35 4.37
CA ARG A 153 -5.34 -11.62 3.35
C ARG A 153 -4.36 -10.99 2.36
N ILE A 154 -4.72 -10.89 1.09
CA ILE A 154 -3.91 -10.22 0.07
C ILE A 154 -4.74 -9.11 -0.55
N VAL A 155 -4.16 -7.92 -0.61
CA VAL A 155 -4.82 -6.70 -1.08
C VAL A 155 -3.99 -5.97 -2.12
N TYR A 156 -4.67 -5.22 -2.97
CA TYR A 156 -4.08 -4.43 -4.05
C TYR A 156 -4.87 -3.14 -4.24
N VAL A 157 -4.18 -2.00 -4.26
CA VAL A 157 -4.79 -0.70 -4.56
C VAL A 157 -4.64 -0.41 -6.05
N ASP A 158 -5.78 -0.36 -6.73
CA ASP A 158 -5.90 0.01 -8.15
C ASP A 158 -6.46 1.44 -8.28
N PHE A 159 -6.83 1.85 -9.48
CA PHE A 159 -7.52 3.11 -9.77
C PHE A 159 -8.58 2.93 -10.85
N SER A 160 -9.74 3.59 -10.72
CA SER A 160 -10.76 3.60 -11.78
C SER A 160 -10.40 4.49 -12.96
N ASP A 161 -9.63 5.56 -12.69
CA ASP A 161 -9.39 6.62 -13.66
C ASP A 161 -7.89 6.92 -13.78
N TYR A 162 -7.40 6.91 -15.03
CA TYR A 162 -5.99 7.13 -15.35
C TYR A 162 -5.81 8.29 -16.30
N ILE A 163 -5.01 9.28 -15.88
CA ILE A 163 -4.67 10.44 -16.69
C ILE A 163 -3.49 10.08 -17.59
N LYS A 164 -3.80 9.63 -18.81
CA LYS A 164 -2.80 9.11 -19.77
C LYS A 164 -1.65 10.06 -20.04
N ASP A 165 -1.93 11.35 -20.20
CA ASP A 165 -0.92 12.37 -20.52
C ASP A 165 0.05 12.59 -19.36
N LEU A 166 -0.43 12.48 -18.13
CA LEU A 166 0.39 12.61 -16.91
C LEU A 166 1.01 11.27 -16.47
N ARG A 167 0.57 10.17 -17.06
CA ARG A 167 0.88 8.79 -16.65
C ARG A 167 0.63 8.54 -15.15
N LYS A 168 -0.42 9.14 -14.60
CA LYS A 168 -0.78 9.07 -13.18
C LYS A 168 -2.27 8.73 -12.99
N PRO A 169 -2.63 8.05 -11.88
CA PRO A 169 -4.03 7.91 -11.49
C PRO A 169 -4.64 9.29 -11.21
N MET A 170 -5.95 9.41 -11.42
CA MET A 170 -6.71 10.57 -10.96
C MET A 170 -6.81 10.51 -9.43
N PRO A 171 -6.42 11.56 -8.69
CA PRO A 171 -6.59 11.60 -7.25
C PRO A 171 -8.06 11.34 -6.86
N GLY A 172 -8.30 10.39 -5.95
CA GLY A 172 -9.65 10.00 -5.50
C GLY A 172 -10.31 8.87 -6.29
N SER A 173 -9.63 8.34 -7.31
CA SER A 173 -10.07 7.19 -8.09
C SER A 173 -9.53 5.86 -7.57
N GLU A 174 -8.75 5.87 -6.50
CA GLU A 174 -8.09 4.68 -5.94
C GLU A 174 -9.12 3.67 -5.41
N ILE A 175 -8.87 2.38 -5.65
CA ILE A 175 -9.77 1.28 -5.28
C ILE A 175 -9.01 0.23 -4.48
N LEU A 176 -9.47 -0.08 -3.27
CA LEU A 176 -8.97 -1.21 -2.49
C LEU A 176 -9.57 -2.53 -2.97
N ASN A 177 -8.76 -3.41 -3.54
CA ASN A 177 -9.17 -4.75 -3.94
C ASN A 177 -8.69 -5.79 -2.93
N VAL A 178 -9.59 -6.65 -2.47
CA VAL A 178 -9.24 -7.88 -1.74
C VAL A 178 -9.03 -8.99 -2.75
N VAL A 179 -7.77 -9.24 -3.10
CA VAL A 179 -7.38 -10.24 -4.10
C VAL A 179 -7.60 -11.65 -3.57
N TYR A 180 -7.30 -11.85 -2.28
CA TYR A 180 -7.45 -13.14 -1.61
C TYR A 180 -7.83 -12.92 -0.15
N ASN A 181 -8.84 -13.66 0.31
CA ASN A 181 -9.21 -13.76 1.71
C ASN A 181 -9.28 -15.24 2.10
N PRO A 182 -8.42 -15.72 3.00
CA PRO A 182 -8.32 -17.14 3.33
C PRO A 182 -9.66 -17.70 3.86
N PHE A 183 -10.43 -16.91 4.61
CA PHE A 183 -11.73 -17.33 5.15
C PHE A 183 -12.82 -17.49 4.06
N LYS A 184 -12.64 -16.88 2.89
CA LYS A 184 -13.57 -16.94 1.76
C LYS A 184 -13.08 -17.87 0.66
N ASN A 185 -11.78 -17.83 0.37
CA ASN A 185 -11.18 -18.43 -0.81
C ASN A 185 -10.46 -19.75 -0.51
N GLN A 186 -10.15 -20.03 0.76
CA GLN A 186 -9.54 -21.28 1.18
C GLN A 186 -10.04 -21.71 2.58
N PRO A 187 -11.36 -21.76 2.84
CA PRO A 187 -11.91 -22.01 4.17
C PRO A 187 -11.49 -23.36 4.77
N GLU A 188 -11.12 -24.33 3.93
CA GLU A 188 -10.70 -25.67 4.34
C GLU A 188 -9.45 -25.69 5.24
N ILE A 189 -8.59 -24.66 5.19
CA ILE A 189 -7.40 -24.59 6.06
C ILE A 189 -7.75 -24.34 7.52
N PHE A 190 -8.99 -23.95 7.81
CA PHE A 190 -9.48 -23.66 9.16
C PHE A 190 -10.42 -24.75 9.70
N LEU A 191 -10.64 -25.83 8.95
CA LEU A 191 -11.40 -26.98 9.43
C LEU A 191 -10.54 -27.76 10.43
N LYS A 192 -11.08 -27.97 11.65
CA LYS A 192 -10.46 -28.78 12.71
C LYS A 192 -10.78 -30.25 12.54
#